data_AF-A0A845YGI9-F1
#
_entry.id   AF-A0A845YGI9-F1
#
_cell.length_a   1.000
_cell.length_b   1.000
_cell.length_c   1.000
_cell.angle_alpha   90.00
_cell.angle_beta   90.00
_cell.angle_gamma   90.00
#
_symmetry.space_group_name_H-M   'P 1'
#
loop_
_entity.id
_entity.type
_entity.pdbx_description
1 polymer ?
#
loop_
_entity_poly.entity_id
_entity_poly.type
_entity_poly.pdbx_seq_one_letter_code
_entity_poly.pdbx_strand_id
1 'polypeptide(L)'
;MDAFLPIPPTWVESATHALTFCCPCCNESAGAATDVWINRRAPVYTHNHQRKWQEFYKCECETVWWAWSSDRPPNPWQVNELPEEILSSLDPLTGLGDSWGSFEP
;
A
#
# COMPACT_ATOMS: atom_id res chain seq x y z
N MET A 1 14.22 -7.91 -4.31
CA MET A 1 12.80 -7.87 -3.91
C MET A 1 12.05 -6.98 -4.90
N ASP A 2 11.31 -7.59 -5.84
CA ASP A 2 10.41 -6.84 -6.73
C ASP A 2 8.98 -7.37 -6.50
N ALA A 3 8.23 -6.63 -5.69
CA ALA A 3 6.90 -7.00 -5.24
C ALA A 3 5.88 -7.11 -6.37
N PHE A 4 6.16 -6.50 -7.53
CA PHE A 4 5.19 -6.26 -8.58
C PHE A 4 5.50 -7.01 -9.88
N LEU A 5 6.39 -8.01 -9.81
CA LEU A 5 6.69 -8.86 -10.96
C LEU A 5 5.41 -9.44 -11.56
N PRO A 6 5.26 -9.41 -12.90
CA PRO A 6 4.05 -9.89 -13.56
C PRO A 6 3.90 -11.42 -13.51
N ILE A 7 5.00 -12.12 -13.22
CA ILE A 7 5.10 -13.58 -13.12
C ILE A 7 5.23 -13.93 -11.63
N PRO A 8 4.40 -14.86 -11.11
CA PRO A 8 4.51 -15.30 -9.71
C PRO A 8 5.85 -16.01 -9.48
N PRO A 9 6.57 -15.68 -8.39
CA PRO A 9 7.72 -16.45 -7.94
C PRO A 9 7.34 -17.90 -7.58
N THR A 10 8.28 -18.83 -7.72
CA THR A 10 8.05 -20.27 -7.42
C THR A 10 7.64 -20.54 -5.98
N TRP A 11 8.12 -19.73 -5.02
CA TRP A 11 7.81 -19.90 -3.60
C TRP A 11 6.35 -19.57 -3.25
N VAL A 12 5.63 -18.85 -4.11
CA VAL A 12 4.20 -18.51 -3.90
C VAL A 12 3.32 -19.76 -3.82
N GLU A 13 3.71 -20.86 -4.48
CA GLU A 13 2.95 -22.11 -4.52
C GLU A 13 2.87 -22.81 -3.16
N SER A 14 3.85 -22.61 -2.28
CA SER A 14 3.86 -23.18 -0.92
C SER A 14 3.21 -22.27 0.14
N ALA A 15 2.63 -21.14 -0.28
CA ALA A 15 2.11 -20.15 0.64
C ALA A 15 0.86 -20.62 1.40
N THR A 16 0.89 -20.49 2.72
CA THR A 16 -0.28 -20.74 3.58
C THR A 16 -1.03 -19.44 3.88
N HIS A 17 -2.37 -19.49 3.93
CA HIS A 17 -3.16 -18.32 4.28
C HIS A 17 -2.99 -17.95 5.77
N ALA A 18 -2.58 -16.72 6.06
CA ALA A 18 -2.50 -16.20 7.41
C ALA A 18 -3.82 -15.52 7.82
N LEU A 19 -4.33 -15.86 9.01
CA LEU A 19 -5.56 -15.26 9.55
C LEU A 19 -5.31 -13.85 10.11
N THR A 20 -4.11 -13.63 10.64
CA THR A 20 -3.59 -12.33 11.06
C THR A 20 -2.58 -11.87 10.01
N PHE A 21 -2.35 -10.55 9.89
CA PHE A 21 -1.40 -10.00 8.91
C PHE A 21 0.06 -10.14 9.37
N CYS A 22 0.44 -11.34 9.81
CA CYS A 22 1.74 -11.73 10.34
C CYS A 22 2.08 -13.16 9.88
N CYS A 23 3.37 -13.54 9.98
CA CYS A 23 3.81 -14.89 9.72
C CYS A 23 3.10 -15.90 10.63
N PRO A 24 2.46 -16.96 10.10
CA PRO A 24 1.73 -17.93 10.93
C PRO A 24 2.65 -18.83 11.79
N CYS A 25 3.96 -18.86 11.51
CA CYS A 25 4.93 -19.67 12.26
C CYS A 25 5.61 -18.90 13.40
N CYS A 26 6.19 -17.73 13.11
CA CYS A 26 6.94 -16.93 14.09
C CYS A 26 6.24 -15.64 14.52
N ASN A 27 5.08 -15.32 13.95
CA ASN A 27 4.28 -14.13 14.23
C ASN A 27 4.96 -12.79 13.88
N GLU A 28 6.05 -12.82 13.11
CA GLU A 28 6.71 -11.62 12.59
C GLU A 28 5.81 -10.84 11.62
N SER A 29 5.99 -9.53 11.59
CA SER A 29 5.21 -8.65 10.73
C SER A 29 5.57 -8.83 9.25
N ALA A 30 4.67 -8.44 8.35
CA ALA A 30 4.93 -8.38 6.91
C ALA A 30 6.19 -7.55 6.54
N GLY A 31 6.54 -6.55 7.36
CA GLY A 31 7.72 -5.71 7.14
C GLY A 31 9.05 -6.41 7.37
N ALA A 32 9.06 -7.54 8.06
CA ALA A 32 10.25 -8.37 8.30
C ALA A 32 10.40 -9.51 7.27
N ALA A 33 9.58 -9.52 6.21
CA ALA A 33 9.68 -10.52 5.15
C ALA A 33 10.93 -10.29 4.28
N THR A 34 11.59 -11.38 3.87
CA THR A 34 12.75 -11.37 2.99
C THR A 34 12.37 -11.19 1.53
N ASP A 35 11.20 -11.72 1.13
CA ASP A 35 10.60 -11.51 -0.17
C ASP A 35 9.10 -11.22 -0.07
N VAL A 36 8.60 -10.46 -1.03
CA VAL A 36 7.19 -10.10 -1.16
C VAL A 36 6.78 -10.19 -2.62
N TRP A 37 5.53 -10.58 -2.87
CA TRP A 37 4.92 -10.54 -4.19
C TRP A 37 3.42 -10.25 -4.09
N ILE A 38 2.89 -9.41 -4.97
CA ILE A 38 1.48 -8.99 -4.95
C ILE A 38 0.84 -9.32 -6.29
N ASN A 39 -0.26 -10.08 -6.27
CA ASN A 39 -1.01 -10.40 -7.48
C ASN A 39 -1.88 -9.22 -7.92
N ARG A 40 -1.31 -8.26 -8.67
CA ARG A 40 -2.05 -7.10 -9.19
C ARG A 40 -2.95 -7.38 -10.40
N ARG A 41 -3.07 -8.63 -10.85
CA ARG A 41 -3.83 -8.97 -12.07
C ARG A 41 -5.24 -9.48 -11.78
N ALA A 42 -5.51 -9.91 -10.56
CA ALA A 42 -6.78 -10.53 -10.18
C ALA A 42 -7.28 -10.00 -8.82
N PRO A 43 -7.74 -8.74 -8.75
CA PRO A 43 -8.36 -8.24 -7.53
C PRO A 43 -9.70 -8.94 -7.29
N VAL A 44 -10.01 -9.19 -6.02
CA VAL A 44 -11.34 -9.63 -5.59
C VAL A 44 -12.12 -8.43 -5.09
N TYR A 45 -13.37 -8.29 -5.52
CA TYR A 45 -14.25 -7.25 -5.01
C TYR A 45 -15.04 -7.75 -3.80
N THR A 46 -15.06 -6.96 -2.74
CA THR A 46 -15.95 -7.21 -1.59
C THR A 46 -17.34 -6.64 -1.86
N HIS A 47 -18.30 -6.94 -0.98
CA HIS A 47 -19.66 -6.39 -1.06
C HIS A 47 -19.69 -4.85 -1.11
N ASN A 48 -18.72 -4.18 -0.47
CA ASN A 48 -18.64 -2.72 -0.43
C ASN A 48 -17.90 -2.13 -1.65
N HIS A 49 -17.77 -2.89 -2.75
CA HIS A 49 -17.01 -2.51 -3.94
C HIS A 49 -15.51 -2.19 -3.69
N GLN A 50 -14.97 -2.59 -2.55
CA GLN A 50 -13.54 -2.44 -2.26
C GLN A 50 -12.75 -3.56 -2.93
N ARG A 51 -11.61 -3.22 -3.52
CA ARG A 51 -10.69 -4.20 -4.07
C ARG A 51 -9.84 -4.80 -2.96
N LYS A 52 -9.68 -6.11 -3.02
CA LYS A 52 -8.72 -6.86 -2.22
C LYS A 52 -7.70 -7.55 -3.12
N TRP A 53 -6.46 -7.51 -2.69
CA TRP A 53 -5.33 -8.11 -3.38
C TRP A 53 -4.77 -9.25 -2.53
N GLN A 54 -4.28 -10.31 -3.18
CA GLN A 54 -3.51 -11.35 -2.51
C GLN A 54 -2.05 -10.89 -2.46
N GLU A 55 -1.53 -10.76 -1.25
CA GLU A 55 -0.13 -10.44 -0.99
C GLU A 55 0.56 -11.64 -0.35
N PHE A 56 1.71 -12.00 -0.91
CA PHE A 56 2.51 -13.14 -0.54
C PHE A 56 3.82 -12.67 0.07
N TYR A 57 4.23 -13.34 1.13
CA TYR A 57 5.39 -12.99 1.93
C TYR A 57 6.22 -14.23 2.20
N LYS A 58 7.53 -14.12 2.03
CA LYS A 58 8.52 -15.10 2.49
C LYS A 58 9.15 -14.57 3.78
N CYS A 59 8.93 -15.24 4.89
CA CYS A 59 9.53 -14.84 6.18
C CYS A 59 10.99 -15.29 6.29
N GLU A 60 11.77 -14.66 7.17
CA GLU A 60 13.12 -15.12 7.54
C GLU A 60 13.13 -16.54 8.13
N CYS A 61 12.03 -16.97 8.76
CA CYS A 61 11.87 -18.36 9.21
C CYS A 61 11.53 -19.35 8.07
N GLU A 62 11.72 -18.96 6.80
CA GLU A 62 11.40 -19.71 5.58
C GLU A 62 9.91 -20.04 5.37
N THR A 63 9.04 -19.64 6.29
CA THR A 63 7.59 -19.79 6.13
C THR A 63 7.10 -18.84 5.06
N VAL A 64 6.44 -19.40 4.05
CA VAL A 64 5.73 -18.64 3.04
C VAL A 64 4.27 -18.54 3.44
N TRP A 65 3.73 -17.33 3.41
CA TRP A 65 2.34 -17.08 3.72
C TRP A 65 1.74 -16.00 2.85
N TRP A 66 0.42 -15.96 2.80
CA TRP A 66 -0.31 -14.92 2.09
C TRP A 66 -1.49 -14.41 2.92
N ALA A 67 -1.82 -13.14 2.70
CA ALA A 67 -2.96 -12.49 3.34
C ALA A 67 -3.67 -11.56 2.34
N TRP A 68 -4.92 -11.23 2.66
CA TRP A 68 -5.66 -10.23 1.92
C TRP A 68 -5.24 -8.82 2.34
N SER A 69 -4.81 -8.01 1.39
CA SER A 69 -4.72 -6.56 1.57
C SER A 69 -5.89 -5.87 0.88
N SER A 70 -6.26 -4.70 1.38
CA SER A 70 -7.21 -3.81 0.71
C SER A 70 -6.43 -2.59 0.23
N ASP A 71 -6.97 -1.86 -0.75
CA ASP A 71 -6.38 -0.57 -1.13
C ASP A 71 -6.19 0.29 0.11
N ARG A 72 -4.99 0.86 0.26
CA ARG A 72 -4.75 1.79 1.37
C ARG A 72 -5.63 3.02 1.15
N PRO A 73 -6.24 3.59 2.21
CA PRO A 73 -6.94 4.86 2.06
C PRO A 73 -5.97 5.88 1.45
N PRO A 74 -6.46 6.77 0.58
CA PRO A 74 -5.61 7.79 -0.04
C PRO A 74 -4.87 8.52 1.07
N ASN A 75 -3.54 8.44 1.06
CA ASN A 75 -2.75 9.13 2.05
C ASN A 75 -2.67 10.63 1.67
N PRO A 76 -2.46 11.55 2.62
CA PRO A 76 -2.38 12.99 2.33
C PRO A 76 -1.27 13.36 1.34
N TRP A 77 -0.29 12.48 1.14
CA TRP A 77 0.83 12.62 0.21
C TRP A 77 0.56 11.98 -1.16
N GLN A 78 -0.51 11.19 -1.30
CA GLN A 78 -1.11 10.79 -2.56
C GLN A 78 -2.02 11.94 -3.01
N VAL A 79 -1.38 13.09 -3.22
CA VAL A 79 -1.96 14.21 -3.93
C VAL A 79 -2.10 13.74 -5.38
N ASN A 80 -3.21 13.04 -5.67
CA ASN A 80 -3.76 13.10 -7.01
C ASN A 80 -4.03 14.59 -7.24
N GLU A 81 -3.20 15.20 -8.07
CA GLU A 81 -3.43 16.47 -8.76
C GLU A 81 -4.24 17.45 -7.91
N LEU A 82 -3.53 18.24 -7.07
CA LEU A 82 -4.10 19.51 -6.64
C LEU A 82 -4.70 20.16 -7.90
N PRO A 83 -5.99 20.57 -7.87
CA PRO A 83 -6.57 21.31 -8.98
C PRO A 83 -5.57 22.38 -9.42
N GLU A 84 -5.35 22.56 -10.73
CA GLU A 84 -4.38 23.54 -11.25
C GLU A 84 -4.53 24.92 -10.60
N GLU A 85 -5.76 25.26 -10.18
CA GLU A 85 -6.08 26.44 -9.39
C GLU A 85 -5.27 26.55 -8.09
N ILE A 86 -5.14 25.48 -7.31
CA ILE A 86 -4.35 25.49 -6.07
C ILE A 86 -2.85 25.52 -6.37
N LEU A 87 -2.39 24.83 -7.41
CA LEU A 87 -0.98 24.86 -7.82
C LEU A 87 -0.56 26.25 -8.32
N SER A 88 -1.48 26.95 -9.00
CA SER A 88 -1.27 28.31 -9.49
C SER A 88 -1.35 29.40 -8.40
N SER A 89 -1.93 29.07 -7.24
CA SER A 89 -2.03 29.97 -6.09
C SER A 89 -0.96 29.73 -5.02
N LEU A 90 -0.06 28.76 -5.20
CA LEU A 90 1.05 28.52 -4.28
C LEU A 90 2.27 29.31 -4.76
N ASP A 91 2.79 30.19 -3.90
CA ASP A 91 4.02 30.92 -4.20
C ASP A 91 5.20 29.92 -4.36
N PRO A 92 5.91 29.90 -5.50
CA PRO A 92 6.95 28.92 -5.79
C PRO A 92 8.16 28.94 -4.84
N LEU A 93 8.35 30.01 -4.05
CA LEU A 93 9.49 30.16 -3.16
C LEU A 93 9.18 29.76 -1.70
N THR A 94 7.90 29.69 -1.31
CA THR A 94 7.53 29.47 0.10
C THR A 94 6.50 28.36 0.32
N GLY A 95 5.74 27.94 -0.71
CA GLY A 95 4.75 26.86 -0.59
C GLY A 95 3.58 27.17 0.37
N LEU A 96 3.37 28.44 0.73
CA LEU A 96 2.25 28.90 1.54
C LEU A 96 1.29 29.69 0.64
N GLY A 97 0.00 29.35 0.68
CA GLY A 97 -1.03 30.11 -0.02
C GLY A 97 -1.33 31.43 0.69
N ASP A 98 -1.71 32.45 -0.09
CA ASP A 98 -2.00 33.83 0.34
C ASP A 98 -3.29 33.98 1.18
N SER A 99 -3.47 33.15 2.21
CA SER A 99 -4.55 33.33 3.18
C SER A 99 -4.02 34.01 4.44
N TRP A 100 -3.46 35.21 4.29
CA TRP A 100 -3.41 36.17 5.39
C TRP A 100 -4.82 36.72 5.56
N GLY A 101 -5.64 35.99 6.33
CA GLY A 101 -6.86 36.55 6.89
C GLY A 101 -6.48 37.80 7.68
N SER A 102 -7.10 38.92 7.29
CA SER A 102 -7.00 40.21 7.95
C SER A 102 -7.16 40.04 9.47
N PHE A 103 -6.06 40.14 10.21
CA PHE A 103 -6.12 40.62 11.58
C PHE A 103 -6.16 42.14 11.49
N GLU A 104 -7.37 42.68 11.42
CA GLU A 104 -7.61 44.11 11.69
C GLU A 104 -7.57 44.37 13.22
N PRO A 105 -7.21 45.59 13.62
CA PRO A 105 -6.54 45.89 14.91
C PRO A 105 -7.42 45.82 16.17
#